data_AF-A0A7G8GNS5-F1
#
_entry.id   AF-A0A7G8GNS5-F1
#
_cell.length_a   1.000
_cell.length_b   1.000
_cell.length_c   1.000
_cell.angle_alpha   90.00
_cell.angle_beta   90.00
_cell.angle_gamma   90.00
#
_symmetry.space_group_name_H-M   'P 1'
#
loop_
_entity.id
_entity.type
_entity.pdbx_description
1 polymer ?
#
loop_
_entity_poly.entity_id
_entity_poly.type
_entity_poly.pdbx_seq_one_letter_code
_entity_poly.pdbx_strand_id
1 'polypeptide(L)'
;MATSVSGGAGNDLVIPDDAATSVEISATDDGALIDVTSNVKDINIEVGGEAPVTVEGKAVKNSVVRPTPKVGETAQIIFDTTKISKTVIISEGPGAVEVEVEKGTFKKSTIDLSASEGEDSIAFGGDTKVVGASITLGNGKDTVVFKEGIKLKGDTAIKVGDGKDTIEVPEEVKGGGRIGISNFSKKDKLVVDGQKLKGKKLYNGRKELPDYIAIQFEDGTTISGFL
;
A
#
# COMPACT_ATOMS: atom_id res chain seq x y z
N MET A 1 -28.79 -10.08 -0.15
CA MET A 1 -28.10 -10.88 0.88
C MET A 1 -26.73 -11.20 0.33
N ALA A 2 -25.69 -10.48 0.76
CA ALA A 2 -24.33 -10.64 0.21
C ALA A 2 -23.91 -12.12 0.14
N THR A 3 -23.25 -12.49 -0.96
CA THR A 3 -22.73 -13.84 -1.14
C THR A 3 -21.38 -13.92 -0.44
N SER A 4 -21.25 -14.77 0.56
CA SER A 4 -19.97 -15.14 1.16
C SER A 4 -19.36 -16.28 0.35
N VAL A 5 -18.14 -16.09 -0.14
CA VAL A 5 -17.38 -17.16 -0.78
C VAL A 5 -16.13 -17.41 0.04
N SER A 6 -16.00 -18.62 0.57
CA SER A 6 -14.78 -19.05 1.24
C SER A 6 -13.71 -19.30 0.18
N GLY A 7 -12.70 -18.44 0.10
CA GLY A 7 -11.48 -18.73 -0.63
C GLY A 7 -10.76 -19.89 0.07
N GLY A 8 -10.34 -20.91 -0.70
CA GLY A 8 -9.43 -21.92 -0.15
C GLY A 8 -8.21 -21.19 0.47
N ALA A 9 -7.83 -21.59 1.69
CA ALA A 9 -6.82 -20.96 2.56
C ALA A 9 -7.29 -19.98 3.65
N GLY A 10 -8.60 -19.92 3.96
CA GLY A 10 -9.10 -19.16 5.12
C GLY A 10 -9.33 -17.67 4.85
N ASN A 11 -9.55 -17.34 3.58
CA ASN A 11 -9.90 -15.99 3.14
C ASN A 11 -11.42 -15.93 2.95
N ASP A 12 -12.11 -15.09 3.73
CA ASP A 12 -13.55 -14.90 3.61
C ASP A 12 -13.83 -13.67 2.74
N LEU A 13 -14.57 -13.86 1.65
CA LEU A 13 -14.93 -12.78 0.74
C LEU A 13 -16.43 -12.50 0.82
N VAL A 14 -16.79 -11.26 1.10
CA VAL A 14 -18.19 -10.81 1.15
C VAL A 14 -18.47 -9.91 -0.04
N ILE A 15 -19.21 -10.46 -1.02
CA ILE A 15 -19.55 -9.76 -2.27
C ILE A 15 -21.02 -9.31 -2.22
N PRO A 16 -21.32 -8.03 -2.50
CA PRO A 16 -22.68 -7.56 -2.74
C PRO A 16 -23.35 -8.29 -3.92
N ASP A 17 -24.66 -8.55 -3.84
CA ASP A 17 -25.39 -9.30 -4.89
C ASP A 17 -25.28 -8.66 -6.28
N ASP A 18 -25.23 -7.33 -6.34
CA ASP A 18 -25.08 -6.58 -7.59
C ASP A 18 -23.67 -6.73 -8.19
N ALA A 19 -22.66 -7.05 -7.38
CA ALA A 19 -21.29 -7.32 -7.82
C ALA A 19 -21.03 -8.82 -8.13
N ALA A 20 -21.87 -9.74 -7.64
CA ALA A 20 -21.66 -11.19 -7.76
C ALA A 20 -21.60 -11.70 -9.22
N THR A 21 -22.19 -10.97 -10.18
CA THR A 21 -22.09 -11.32 -11.62
C THR A 21 -20.85 -10.76 -12.31
N SER A 22 -20.11 -9.90 -11.61
CA SER A 22 -18.94 -9.18 -12.12
C SER A 22 -17.64 -9.57 -11.43
N VAL A 23 -17.71 -10.55 -10.53
CA VAL A 23 -16.58 -11.09 -9.77
C VAL A 23 -16.61 -12.61 -9.87
N GLU A 24 -15.53 -13.17 -10.38
CA GLU A 24 -15.26 -14.61 -10.33
C GLU A 24 -14.18 -14.87 -9.29
N ILE A 25 -14.31 -15.97 -8.54
CA ILE A 25 -13.36 -16.32 -7.49
C ILE A 25 -12.91 -17.75 -7.73
N SER A 26 -11.60 -17.95 -7.72
CA SER A 26 -11.01 -19.27 -7.82
C SER A 26 -9.89 -19.42 -6.80
N ALA A 27 -9.87 -20.56 -6.12
CA ALA A 27 -8.67 -21.00 -5.43
C ALA A 27 -7.69 -21.54 -6.48
N THR A 28 -6.43 -21.14 -6.35
CA THR A 28 -5.30 -21.60 -7.17
C THR A 28 -4.29 -22.29 -6.25
N ASP A 29 -3.34 -23.02 -6.84
CA ASP A 29 -2.24 -23.61 -6.06
C ASP A 29 -1.37 -22.54 -5.38
N ASP A 30 -1.40 -21.31 -5.90
CA ASP A 30 -0.62 -20.17 -5.44
C ASP A 30 -1.37 -19.24 -4.47
N GLY A 31 -2.67 -19.46 -4.22
CA GLY A 31 -3.51 -18.59 -3.38
C GLY A 31 -4.92 -18.37 -3.90
N ALA A 32 -5.60 -17.32 -3.46
CA ALA A 32 -6.94 -16.98 -3.93
C ALA A 32 -6.89 -15.91 -5.02
N LEU A 33 -7.64 -16.12 -6.11
CA LEU A 33 -7.80 -15.18 -7.21
C LEU A 33 -9.23 -14.62 -7.22
N ILE A 34 -9.34 -13.30 -7.36
CA ILE A 34 -10.58 -12.54 -7.50
C ILE A 34 -10.51 -11.82 -8.85
N ASP A 35 -11.13 -12.38 -9.89
CA ASP A 35 -11.22 -11.77 -11.22
C ASP A 35 -12.42 -10.84 -11.33
N VAL A 36 -12.14 -9.55 -11.52
CA VAL A 36 -13.13 -8.47 -11.64
C VAL A 36 -13.40 -8.22 -13.12
N THR A 37 -14.35 -8.95 -13.71
CA THR A 37 -14.66 -8.89 -15.15
C THR A 37 -15.34 -7.58 -15.58
N SER A 38 -15.97 -6.88 -14.63
CA SER A 38 -16.69 -5.62 -14.82
C SER A 38 -16.40 -4.65 -13.66
N ASN A 39 -16.67 -3.35 -13.81
CA ASN A 39 -16.39 -2.42 -12.72
C ASN A 39 -17.26 -2.71 -11.49
N VAL A 40 -16.65 -2.93 -10.34
CA VAL A 40 -17.34 -3.27 -9.09
C VAL A 40 -17.14 -2.21 -8.01
N LYS A 41 -18.00 -2.25 -7.00
CA LYS A 41 -17.93 -1.36 -5.84
C LYS A 41 -18.41 -2.05 -4.57
N ASP A 42 -18.03 -1.48 -3.43
CA ASP A 42 -18.55 -1.85 -2.11
C ASP A 42 -18.27 -3.32 -1.72
N ILE A 43 -17.15 -3.89 -2.20
CA ILE A 43 -16.70 -5.25 -1.86
C ILE A 43 -15.98 -5.23 -0.51
N ASN A 44 -16.20 -6.25 0.33
CA ASN A 44 -15.41 -6.47 1.54
C ASN A 44 -14.60 -7.77 1.41
N ILE A 45 -13.28 -7.67 1.56
CA ILE A 45 -12.34 -8.79 1.43
C ILE A 45 -11.70 -9.02 2.78
N GLU A 46 -11.82 -10.22 3.35
CA GLU A 46 -11.07 -10.63 4.53
C GLU A 46 -9.93 -11.57 4.10
N VAL A 47 -8.73 -11.31 4.62
CA VAL A 47 -7.52 -12.06 4.25
C VAL A 47 -6.92 -12.65 5.52
N GLY A 48 -7.09 -13.95 5.71
CA GLY A 48 -6.83 -14.65 6.98
C GLY A 48 -5.75 -15.73 6.94
N GLY A 49 -5.03 -15.88 5.82
CA GLY A 49 -4.00 -16.92 5.63
C GLY A 49 -2.69 -16.40 5.04
N GLU A 50 -1.67 -17.26 5.03
CA GLU A 50 -0.34 -16.99 4.45
C GLU A 50 -0.35 -16.99 2.91
N ALA A 51 -1.36 -17.62 2.29
CA ALA A 51 -1.48 -17.66 0.85
C ALA A 51 -1.99 -16.30 0.32
N PRO A 52 -1.41 -15.77 -0.77
CA PRO A 52 -1.78 -14.46 -1.29
C PRO A 52 -3.22 -14.41 -1.80
N VAL A 53 -3.79 -13.21 -1.76
CA VAL A 53 -5.04 -12.85 -2.42
C VAL A 53 -4.75 -11.89 -3.56
N THR A 54 -4.98 -12.34 -4.79
CA THR A 54 -4.82 -11.52 -5.99
C THR A 54 -6.18 -11.01 -6.47
N VAL A 55 -6.31 -9.71 -6.65
CA VAL A 55 -7.47 -9.05 -7.24
C VAL A 55 -7.06 -8.50 -8.60
N GLU A 56 -7.65 -9.00 -9.68
CA GLU A 56 -7.26 -8.63 -11.04
C GLU A 56 -8.43 -8.09 -11.88
N GLY A 57 -8.12 -7.46 -13.02
CA GLY A 57 -9.12 -7.08 -14.01
C GLY A 57 -9.57 -5.61 -13.95
N LYS A 58 -10.89 -5.36 -13.90
CA LYS A 58 -11.51 -4.02 -14.01
C LYS A 58 -11.47 -3.26 -12.69
N ALA A 59 -12.16 -2.13 -12.62
CA ALA A 59 -12.00 -1.21 -11.50
C ALA A 59 -12.73 -1.69 -10.23
N VAL A 60 -12.06 -1.58 -9.08
CA VAL A 60 -12.62 -1.79 -7.73
C VAL A 60 -12.76 -0.44 -7.02
N LYS A 61 -13.93 -0.16 -6.44
CA LYS A 61 -14.24 1.16 -5.85
C LYS A 61 -14.94 1.07 -4.50
N ASN A 62 -14.65 2.00 -3.60
CA ASN A 62 -15.35 2.10 -2.30
C ASN A 62 -15.33 0.78 -1.51
N SER A 63 -14.30 -0.05 -1.69
CA SER A 63 -14.21 -1.38 -1.09
C SER A 63 -13.39 -1.34 0.20
N VAL A 64 -13.49 -2.39 1.00
CA VAL A 64 -12.66 -2.57 2.19
C VAL A 64 -11.91 -3.91 2.10
N VAL A 65 -10.64 -3.92 2.49
CA VAL A 65 -9.82 -5.12 2.62
C VAL A 65 -9.30 -5.19 4.06
N ARG A 66 -9.49 -6.33 4.71
CA ARG A 66 -9.20 -6.57 6.13
C ARG A 66 -8.27 -7.78 6.27
N PRO A 67 -6.95 -7.59 6.08
CA PRO A 67 -5.99 -8.61 6.47
C PRO A 67 -5.97 -8.79 7.99
N THR A 68 -5.97 -10.03 8.43
CA THR A 68 -5.96 -10.42 9.85
C THR A 68 -4.85 -11.44 10.15
N PRO A 69 -3.59 -11.17 9.75
CA PRO A 69 -2.47 -12.08 9.98
C PRO A 69 -2.16 -12.20 11.48
N LYS A 70 -1.81 -13.40 11.95
CA LYS A 70 -1.34 -13.59 13.33
C LYS A 70 0.15 -13.25 13.44
N VAL A 71 0.65 -13.17 14.68
CA VAL A 71 2.07 -12.96 14.96
C VAL A 71 2.91 -14.03 14.25
N GLY A 72 3.87 -13.58 13.43
CA GLY A 72 4.75 -14.45 12.64
C GLY A 72 4.18 -14.88 11.28
N GLU A 73 2.92 -14.57 10.99
CA GLU A 73 2.30 -14.76 9.68
C GLU A 73 2.40 -13.46 8.85
N THR A 74 2.27 -13.58 7.53
CA THR A 74 2.18 -12.43 6.61
C THR A 74 0.95 -12.61 5.72
N ALA A 75 0.07 -11.60 5.68
CA ALA A 75 -1.05 -11.56 4.75
C ALA A 75 -0.65 -10.79 3.50
N GLN A 76 -0.65 -11.43 2.33
CA GLN A 76 -0.27 -10.80 1.06
C GLN A 76 -1.51 -10.49 0.21
N ILE A 77 -1.61 -9.25 -0.28
CA ILE A 77 -2.67 -8.76 -1.15
C ILE A 77 -2.04 -8.15 -2.39
N ILE A 78 -2.38 -8.70 -3.55
CA ILE A 78 -1.87 -8.24 -4.84
C ILE A 78 -3.03 -7.64 -5.64
N PHE A 79 -2.84 -6.44 -6.15
CA PHE A 79 -3.79 -5.81 -7.04
C PHE A 79 -3.20 -5.67 -8.44
N ASP A 80 -3.78 -6.43 -9.36
CA ASP A 80 -3.55 -6.35 -10.78
C ASP A 80 -4.79 -5.82 -11.53
N THR A 81 -5.31 -4.69 -11.07
CA THR A 81 -6.53 -4.08 -11.61
C THR A 81 -6.25 -2.81 -12.41
N THR A 82 -7.13 -2.50 -13.35
CA THR A 82 -7.07 -1.21 -14.09
C THR A 82 -7.16 0.00 -13.16
N LYS A 83 -7.86 -0.12 -12.02
CA LYS A 83 -8.07 0.97 -11.06
C LYS A 83 -8.61 0.48 -9.72
N ILE A 84 -7.99 0.96 -8.65
CA ILE A 84 -8.50 0.92 -7.27
C ILE A 84 -8.84 2.35 -6.86
N SER A 85 -10.03 2.59 -6.33
CA SER A 85 -10.37 3.95 -5.89
C SER A 85 -11.26 4.03 -4.66
N LYS A 86 -10.86 4.86 -3.70
CA LYS A 86 -11.56 4.99 -2.41
C LYS A 86 -11.67 3.65 -1.68
N THR A 87 -10.70 2.79 -1.90
CA THR A 87 -10.60 1.51 -1.18
C THR A 87 -9.84 1.74 0.10
N VAL A 88 -10.24 1.06 1.17
CA VAL A 88 -9.60 1.12 2.47
C VAL A 88 -9.03 -0.25 2.77
N ILE A 89 -7.73 -0.34 2.97
CA ILE A 89 -7.04 -1.54 3.47
C ILE A 89 -6.72 -1.26 4.92
N ILE A 90 -7.24 -2.06 5.86
CA ILE A 90 -7.01 -1.89 7.30
C ILE A 90 -6.50 -3.22 7.85
N SER A 91 -5.30 -3.24 8.43
CA SER A 91 -4.86 -4.40 9.19
C SER A 91 -5.68 -4.54 10.46
N GLU A 92 -6.19 -5.74 10.72
CA GLU A 92 -6.91 -6.11 11.95
C GLU A 92 -6.14 -7.16 12.77
N GLY A 93 -4.97 -7.58 12.29
CA GLY A 93 -4.11 -8.57 12.94
C GLY A 93 -2.73 -8.00 13.31
N PRO A 94 -2.03 -8.62 14.28
CA PRO A 94 -0.70 -8.20 14.70
C PRO A 94 0.44 -8.67 13.78
N GLY A 95 0.17 -9.58 12.83
CA GLY A 95 1.15 -10.04 11.84
C GLY A 95 1.43 -9.02 10.74
N ALA A 96 2.38 -9.35 9.87
CA ALA A 96 2.78 -8.45 8.78
C ALA A 96 1.76 -8.43 7.64
N VAL A 97 1.66 -7.30 6.94
CA VAL A 97 0.84 -7.15 5.74
C VAL A 97 1.71 -6.74 4.56
N GLU A 98 1.56 -7.45 3.45
CA GLU A 98 2.16 -7.11 2.17
C GLU A 98 1.08 -6.67 1.19
N VAL A 99 1.22 -5.47 0.63
CA VAL A 99 0.31 -4.92 -0.39
C VAL A 99 1.11 -4.59 -1.65
N GLU A 100 0.82 -5.27 -2.75
CA GLU A 100 1.37 -4.94 -4.07
C GLU A 100 0.30 -4.38 -4.99
N VAL A 101 0.59 -3.26 -5.65
CA VAL A 101 -0.22 -2.68 -6.73
C VAL A 101 0.62 -2.69 -7.99
N GLU A 102 0.50 -3.76 -8.77
CA GLU A 102 1.37 -4.04 -9.91
C GLU A 102 1.19 -3.01 -11.04
N LYS A 103 -0.06 -2.66 -11.36
CA LYS A 103 -0.38 -1.70 -12.42
C LYS A 103 -1.67 -0.92 -12.15
N GLY A 104 -1.97 0.00 -13.07
CA GLY A 104 -3.26 0.69 -13.11
C GLY A 104 -3.27 1.99 -12.31
N THR A 105 -4.41 2.34 -11.71
CA THR A 105 -4.56 3.60 -10.96
C THR A 105 -4.98 3.34 -9.52
N PHE A 106 -4.16 3.73 -8.55
CA PHE A 106 -4.48 3.73 -7.12
C PHE A 106 -4.92 5.14 -6.69
N LYS A 107 -6.23 5.37 -6.49
CA LYS A 107 -6.78 6.72 -6.36
C LYS A 107 -7.57 6.94 -5.08
N LYS A 108 -7.10 7.89 -4.25
CA LYS A 108 -7.78 8.32 -3.02
C LYS A 108 -8.13 7.14 -2.11
N SER A 109 -7.25 6.16 -2.07
CA SER A 109 -7.38 4.96 -1.26
C SER A 109 -6.50 5.10 -0.02
N THR A 110 -6.87 4.37 1.02
CA THR A 110 -6.17 4.36 2.31
C THR A 110 -5.58 2.99 2.56
N ILE A 111 -4.35 2.95 3.04
CA ILE A 111 -3.72 1.76 3.62
C ILE A 111 -3.39 2.12 5.07
N ASP A 112 -4.04 1.47 6.02
CA ASP A 112 -3.86 1.70 7.44
C ASP A 112 -3.42 0.40 8.12
N LEU A 113 -2.12 0.29 8.33
CA LEU A 113 -1.48 -0.86 8.98
C LEU A 113 -1.10 -0.52 10.42
N SER A 114 -1.68 0.53 11.02
CA SER A 114 -1.31 0.99 12.35
C SER A 114 -1.50 -0.04 13.48
N ALA A 115 -2.31 -1.07 13.24
CA ALA A 115 -2.51 -2.20 14.16
C ALA A 115 -1.51 -3.36 13.97
N SER A 116 -0.75 -3.35 12.86
CA SER A 116 0.31 -4.33 12.59
C SER A 116 1.50 -4.09 13.52
N GLU A 117 2.10 -5.20 13.99
CA GLU A 117 3.40 -5.19 14.68
C GLU A 117 4.49 -5.92 13.86
N GLY A 118 4.12 -6.41 12.67
CA GLY A 118 5.00 -7.12 11.76
C GLY A 118 5.86 -6.19 10.90
N GLU A 119 6.72 -6.76 10.04
CA GLU A 119 7.44 -5.97 9.04
C GLU A 119 6.54 -5.81 7.81
N ASP A 120 5.84 -4.68 7.70
CA ASP A 120 4.89 -4.44 6.61
C ASP A 120 5.61 -4.03 5.31
N SER A 121 5.02 -4.37 4.16
CA SER A 121 5.56 -4.03 2.85
C SER A 121 4.47 -3.51 1.92
N ILE A 122 4.71 -2.37 1.29
CA ILE A 122 3.80 -1.78 0.30
C ILE A 122 4.59 -1.47 -0.97
N ALA A 123 4.19 -2.04 -2.11
CA ALA A 123 4.85 -1.82 -3.39
C ALA A 123 3.88 -1.26 -4.44
N PHE A 124 4.28 -0.18 -5.12
CA PHE A 124 3.61 0.33 -6.30
C PHE A 124 4.48 0.09 -7.54
N GLY A 125 3.97 -0.68 -8.49
CA GLY A 125 4.65 -1.00 -9.75
C GLY A 125 4.88 0.21 -10.65
N GLY A 126 5.81 0.08 -11.60
CA GLY A 126 6.21 1.18 -12.49
C GLY A 126 5.11 1.69 -13.41
N ASP A 127 4.15 0.82 -13.76
CA ASP A 127 2.98 1.16 -14.56
C ASP A 127 1.79 1.66 -13.71
N THR A 128 2.02 1.92 -12.43
CA THR A 128 1.00 2.40 -11.50
C THR A 128 0.93 3.92 -11.49
N LYS A 129 -0.30 4.44 -11.40
CA LYS A 129 -0.59 5.84 -11.14
C LYS A 129 -1.18 6.01 -9.74
N VAL A 130 -0.42 6.58 -8.82
CA VAL A 130 -0.88 6.89 -7.46
C VAL A 130 -1.48 8.30 -7.45
N VAL A 131 -2.72 8.42 -6.99
CA VAL A 131 -3.49 9.66 -6.98
C VAL A 131 -3.97 9.97 -5.56
N GLY A 132 -3.12 10.63 -4.78
CA GLY A 132 -3.40 11.09 -3.42
C GLY A 132 -3.80 9.95 -2.49
N ALA A 133 -2.88 9.02 -2.24
CA ALA A 133 -3.07 7.94 -1.29
C ALA A 133 -2.78 8.40 0.15
N SER A 134 -3.39 7.72 1.13
CA SER A 134 -3.03 7.87 2.54
C SER A 134 -2.50 6.54 3.04
N ILE A 135 -1.28 6.52 3.56
CA ILE A 135 -0.60 5.32 4.04
C ILE A 135 -0.19 5.58 5.49
N THR A 136 -0.59 4.70 6.39
CA THR A 136 -0.17 4.67 7.79
C THR A 136 0.46 3.30 8.05
N LEU A 137 1.71 3.30 8.49
CA LEU A 137 2.44 2.08 8.85
C LEU A 137 2.29 1.80 10.36
N GLY A 138 2.48 0.53 10.72
CA GLY A 138 2.41 0.03 12.08
C GLY A 138 3.74 0.13 12.82
N ASN A 139 3.90 -0.70 13.84
CA ASN A 139 5.21 -0.92 14.43
C ASN A 139 5.94 -1.95 13.57
N GLY A 140 7.24 -1.78 13.31
CA GLY A 140 7.92 -2.74 12.46
C GLY A 140 9.23 -2.23 11.85
N LYS A 141 9.72 -2.95 10.85
CA LYS A 141 10.72 -2.40 9.93
C LYS A 141 10.06 -2.29 8.57
N ASP A 142 9.21 -1.30 8.42
CA ASP A 142 8.26 -1.27 7.32
C ASP A 142 8.92 -0.72 6.07
N THR A 143 8.41 -1.14 4.92
CA THR A 143 8.95 -0.75 3.62
C THR A 143 7.84 -0.25 2.70
N VAL A 144 8.05 0.92 2.09
CA VAL A 144 7.19 1.43 1.00
C VAL A 144 8.04 1.66 -0.22
N VAL A 145 7.71 0.99 -1.34
CA VAL A 145 8.46 1.07 -2.60
C VAL A 145 7.59 1.68 -3.69
N PHE A 146 8.10 2.73 -4.33
CA PHE A 146 7.61 3.21 -5.61
C PHE A 146 8.61 2.76 -6.69
N LYS A 147 8.21 1.86 -7.59
CA LYS A 147 9.11 1.35 -8.65
C LYS A 147 9.33 2.41 -9.74
N GLU A 148 10.41 2.27 -10.50
CA GLU A 148 10.76 3.16 -11.62
C GLU A 148 9.60 3.26 -12.64
N GLY A 149 9.35 4.46 -13.16
CA GLY A 149 8.29 4.71 -14.15
C GLY A 149 6.94 5.14 -13.56
N ILE A 150 6.79 5.07 -12.22
CA ILE A 150 5.59 5.46 -11.48
C ILE A 150 5.06 6.85 -11.86
N LYS A 151 3.74 7.02 -11.82
CA LYS A 151 3.09 8.32 -12.00
C LYS A 151 2.40 8.82 -10.74
N LEU A 152 2.84 9.96 -10.21
CA LEU A 152 2.22 10.62 -9.07
C LEU A 152 1.27 11.75 -9.51
N LYS A 153 0.12 11.87 -8.84
CA LYS A 153 -0.80 13.00 -9.01
C LYS A 153 -1.45 13.40 -7.68
N GLY A 154 -1.27 14.66 -7.28
CA GLY A 154 -1.66 15.12 -5.94
C GLY A 154 -0.75 14.55 -4.87
N ASP A 155 -1.05 14.86 -3.61
CA ASP A 155 -0.17 14.55 -2.50
C ASP A 155 -0.52 13.20 -1.90
N THR A 156 0.43 12.27 -1.94
CA THR A 156 0.38 11.00 -1.21
C THR A 156 1.02 11.22 0.15
N ALA A 157 0.28 10.91 1.21
CA ALA A 157 0.76 11.00 2.57
C ALA A 157 1.20 9.62 3.08
N ILE A 158 2.38 9.56 3.67
CA ILE A 158 2.92 8.39 4.35
C ILE A 158 3.22 8.81 5.79
N LYS A 159 2.60 8.13 6.76
CA LYS A 159 2.93 8.24 8.17
C LYS A 159 3.64 6.96 8.56
N VAL A 160 4.94 7.05 8.84
CA VAL A 160 5.72 5.91 9.34
C VAL A 160 5.39 5.70 10.83
N GLY A 161 5.45 4.45 11.28
CA GLY A 161 5.24 4.13 12.68
C GLY A 161 6.55 4.00 13.44
N ASP A 162 6.54 3.22 14.52
CA ASP A 162 7.73 2.99 15.32
C ASP A 162 8.59 1.91 14.66
N GLY A 163 9.83 2.25 14.31
CA GLY A 163 10.58 1.28 13.53
C GLY A 163 11.91 1.73 13.02
N LYS A 164 12.39 0.98 12.02
CA LYS A 164 13.50 1.39 11.18
C LYS A 164 13.03 1.30 9.74
N ASP A 165 12.16 2.24 9.39
CA ASP A 165 11.39 2.15 8.17
C ASP A 165 12.23 2.56 6.96
N THR A 166 11.81 2.07 5.80
CA THR A 166 12.48 2.33 4.53
C THR A 166 11.47 2.76 3.48
N ILE A 167 11.62 4.00 2.99
CA ILE A 167 10.85 4.50 1.87
C ILE A 167 11.77 4.51 0.65
N GLU A 168 11.40 3.77 -0.38
CA GLU A 168 12.16 3.67 -1.63
C GLU A 168 11.39 4.36 -2.76
N VAL A 169 12.09 5.23 -3.47
CA VAL A 169 11.57 6.02 -4.58
C VAL A 169 12.58 6.02 -5.71
N PRO A 170 12.15 6.17 -6.96
CA PRO A 170 13.08 6.40 -8.08
C PRO A 170 13.74 7.79 -7.94
N GLU A 171 14.69 8.13 -8.80
CA GLU A 171 15.20 9.51 -8.94
C GLU A 171 14.16 10.45 -9.54
N GLU A 172 13.43 9.95 -10.54
CA GLU A 172 12.40 10.69 -11.25
C GLU A 172 11.04 9.99 -11.18
N VAL A 173 9.99 10.80 -11.03
CA VAL A 173 8.59 10.35 -11.10
C VAL A 173 7.86 11.07 -12.22
N LYS A 174 6.89 10.40 -12.84
CA LYS A 174 6.03 11.06 -13.83
C LYS A 174 4.92 11.85 -13.12
N GLY A 175 4.51 12.97 -13.70
CA GLY A 175 3.39 13.76 -13.21
C GLY A 175 3.81 14.89 -12.27
N GLY A 176 2.90 15.35 -11.42
CA GLY A 176 3.11 16.51 -10.55
C GLY A 176 2.56 16.28 -9.15
N GLY A 177 2.48 15.01 -8.74
CA GLY A 177 2.15 14.65 -7.37
C GLY A 177 3.38 14.67 -6.48
N ARG A 178 3.16 14.57 -5.17
CA ARG A 178 4.18 14.65 -4.14
C ARG A 178 4.05 13.51 -3.16
N ILE A 179 5.14 13.19 -2.47
CA ILE A 179 5.17 12.27 -1.35
C ILE A 179 5.51 13.09 -0.10
N GLY A 180 4.55 13.16 0.82
CA GLY A 180 4.77 13.69 2.16
C GLY A 180 4.98 12.55 3.14
N ILE A 181 6.14 12.50 3.78
CA ILE A 181 6.49 11.53 4.81
C ILE A 181 6.44 12.23 6.17
N SER A 182 5.75 11.66 7.14
CA SER A 182 5.59 12.21 8.48
C SER A 182 5.95 11.19 9.55
N ASN A 183 6.27 11.69 10.75
CA ASN A 183 6.77 10.90 11.88
C ASN A 183 8.14 10.24 11.60
N PHE A 184 8.94 10.82 10.70
CA PHE A 184 10.21 10.22 10.30
C PHE A 184 11.25 10.32 11.42
N SER A 185 11.87 9.21 11.75
CA SER A 185 12.89 9.11 12.79
C SER A 185 14.30 9.27 12.22
N LYS A 186 15.29 9.43 13.12
CA LYS A 186 16.71 9.42 12.73
C LYS A 186 17.19 8.02 12.32
N LYS A 187 16.45 6.96 12.63
CA LYS A 187 16.77 5.55 12.32
C LYS A 187 16.33 5.17 10.91
N ASP A 188 15.29 5.82 10.41
CA ASP A 188 14.65 5.51 9.14
C ASP A 188 15.56 5.82 7.97
N LYS A 189 15.16 5.32 6.80
CA LYS A 189 15.90 5.49 5.56
C LYS A 189 14.97 5.91 4.45
N LEU A 190 15.44 6.89 3.69
CA LEU A 190 14.97 7.14 2.34
C LEU A 190 15.97 6.50 1.38
N VAL A 191 15.49 5.80 0.37
CA VAL A 191 16.30 5.30 -0.74
C VAL A 191 15.82 5.99 -2.00
N VAL A 192 16.73 6.72 -2.66
CA VAL A 192 16.45 7.40 -3.93
C VAL A 192 17.38 6.78 -4.97
N ASP A 193 16.81 6.11 -5.98
CA ASP A 193 17.59 5.42 -7.03
C ASP A 193 18.69 4.50 -6.45
N GLY A 194 18.30 3.65 -5.50
CA GLY A 194 19.23 2.75 -4.79
C GLY A 194 20.19 3.45 -3.80
N GLN A 195 20.28 4.79 -3.80
CA GLN A 195 21.13 5.54 -2.88
C GLN A 195 20.47 5.68 -1.51
N LYS A 196 21.13 5.14 -0.48
CA LYS A 196 20.61 5.12 0.89
C LYS A 196 20.90 6.44 1.63
N LEU A 197 19.86 7.23 1.86
CA LEU A 197 19.85 8.44 2.67
C LEU A 197 19.32 8.13 4.08
N LYS A 198 20.24 7.98 5.05
CA LYS A 198 19.88 7.73 6.46
C LYS A 198 19.21 8.96 7.08
N GLY A 199 18.16 8.76 7.89
CA GLY A 199 17.42 9.81 8.58
C GLY A 199 18.31 10.75 9.40
N LYS A 200 19.31 10.24 10.13
CA LYS A 200 20.31 11.07 10.83
C LYS A 200 21.06 12.05 9.91
N LYS A 201 21.38 11.66 8.67
CA LYS A 201 22.07 12.53 7.70
C LYS A 201 21.12 13.58 7.12
N LEU A 202 19.88 13.18 6.85
CA LEU A 202 18.81 14.07 6.38
C LEU A 202 18.49 15.14 7.42
N TYR A 203 18.33 14.74 8.68
CA TYR A 203 18.07 15.64 9.82
C TYR A 203 19.17 16.71 9.99
N ASN A 204 20.43 16.35 9.74
CA ASN A 204 21.56 17.26 9.87
C ASN A 204 21.78 18.17 8.64
N GLY A 205 20.82 18.25 7.71
CA GLY A 205 20.82 19.25 6.64
C GLY A 205 21.49 18.83 5.32
N ARG A 206 21.46 17.53 4.95
CA ARG A 206 21.74 17.16 3.54
C ARG A 206 20.57 17.58 2.65
N LYS A 207 20.87 18.42 1.65
CA LYS A 207 19.90 19.12 0.78
C LYS A 207 19.46 18.35 -0.48
N GLU A 208 19.97 17.17 -0.73
CA GLU A 208 19.65 16.42 -1.95
C GLU A 208 18.43 15.52 -1.70
N LEU A 209 17.27 16.15 -1.53
CA LEU A 209 15.99 15.47 -1.67
C LEU A 209 15.42 15.81 -3.05
N PRO A 210 14.86 14.82 -3.78
CA PRO A 210 14.04 15.10 -4.94
C PRO A 210 12.94 16.11 -4.59
N ASP A 211 12.62 16.98 -5.54
CA ASP A 211 11.68 18.07 -5.31
C ASP A 211 10.33 17.53 -4.83
N TYR A 212 9.82 16.45 -5.42
CA TYR A 212 8.55 15.80 -5.07
C TYR A 212 8.48 15.15 -3.68
N ILE A 213 9.50 15.28 -2.82
CA ILE A 213 9.53 14.68 -1.47
C ILE A 213 9.61 15.76 -0.40
N ALA A 214 8.75 15.61 0.61
CA ALA A 214 8.84 16.33 1.87
C ALA A 214 8.87 15.33 3.03
N ILE A 215 9.72 15.59 4.03
CA ILE A 215 9.85 14.76 5.23
C ILE A 215 9.66 15.66 6.45
N GLN A 216 8.73 15.28 7.32
CA GLN A 216 8.58 15.81 8.66
C GLN A 216 9.07 14.76 9.68
N PHE A 217 10.05 15.15 10.48
CA PHE A 217 10.59 14.34 11.57
C PHE A 217 9.66 14.34 12.78
N GLU A 218 9.84 13.37 13.68
CA GLU A 218 9.10 13.21 14.95
C GLU A 218 9.06 14.49 15.81
N ASP A 219 10.11 15.32 15.77
CA ASP A 219 10.19 16.59 16.52
C ASP A 219 9.58 17.80 15.78
N GLY A 220 8.94 17.56 14.64
CA GLY A 220 8.32 18.58 13.78
C GLY A 220 9.29 19.23 12.79
N THR A 221 10.60 18.94 12.85
CA THR A 221 11.57 19.43 11.86
C THR A 221 11.16 18.97 10.47
N THR A 222 11.13 19.89 9.50
CA THR A 222 10.74 19.58 8.13
C THR A 222 11.90 19.83 7.17
N ILE A 223 12.09 18.91 6.22
CA ILE A 223 12.97 19.07 5.06
C ILE A 223 12.16 18.82 3.79
N SER A 224 12.38 19.63 2.76
CA SER A 224 11.72 19.50 1.47
C SER A 224 12.73 19.69 0.34
N GLY A 225 12.55 18.95 -0.76
CA GLY A 225 13.31 19.18 -1.99
C GLY A 225 12.86 20.42 -2.78
N PHE A 226 11.71 21.01 -2.46
CA PHE A 226 11.23 22.25 -3.07
C PHE A 226 11.93 23.48 -2.44
N LEU A 227 12.42 24.38 -3.31
CA LEU A 227 12.91 25.73 -2.97
C LEU A 227 11.76 26.74 -2.78
#